data_AF-A0A089I813-F1
#
_entry.id   AF-A0A089I813-F1
#
_cell.length_a   1.000
_cell.length_b   1.000
_cell.length_c   1.000
_cell.angle_alpha   90.00
_cell.angle_beta   90.00
_cell.angle_gamma   90.00
#
_symmetry.space_group_name_H-M   'P 1'
#
loop_
_entity.id
_entity.type
_entity.pdbx_description
1 polymer ?
#
loop_
_entity_poly.entity_id
_entity_poly.type
_entity_poly.pdbx_seq_one_letter_code
_entity_poly.pdbx_strand_id
1 'polypeptide(L)'
;MRKEKIMNDLIEELKKTMKREISGPSWVVDELFKPLTEAKSIDEWHEDYGDALWWTFPIQESPYCGSPLDEDWPGYHTHWTPIVIPAAPAPKEGE
;
A
#
# COMPACT_ATOMS: atom_id res chain seq x y z
N MET A 1 8.09 9.37 -13.51
CA MET A 1 7.50 9.41 -14.88
C MET A 1 7.81 8.20 -15.76
N ARG A 2 8.95 8.05 -16.45
CA ARG A 2 9.12 6.91 -17.41
C ARG A 2 9.09 5.53 -16.74
N LYS A 3 9.74 5.38 -15.58
CA LYS A 3 9.79 4.11 -14.82
C LYS A 3 8.43 3.73 -14.20
N GLU A 4 7.73 4.71 -13.65
CA GLU A 4 6.40 4.55 -13.06
C GLU A 4 5.36 4.14 -14.09
N LYS A 5 5.36 4.78 -15.26
CA LYS A 5 4.49 4.37 -16.38
C LYS A 5 4.77 2.93 -16.80
N ILE A 6 6.05 2.54 -16.91
CA ILE A 6 6.43 1.17 -17.24
C ILE A 6 5.93 0.18 -16.17
N MET A 7 6.07 0.51 -14.89
CA MET A 7 5.59 -0.35 -13.79
C MET A 7 4.07 -0.54 -13.84
N ASN A 8 3.31 0.54 -14.05
CA ASN A 8 1.85 0.46 -14.13
C ASN A 8 1.39 -0.34 -15.35
N ASP A 9 2.01 -0.12 -16.52
CA ASP A 9 1.72 -0.89 -17.74
C ASP A 9 2.00 -2.39 -17.53
N LEU A 10 3.08 -2.74 -16.81
CA LEU A 10 3.41 -4.13 -16.45
C LEU A 10 2.38 -4.74 -15.48
N ILE A 11 1.94 -4.00 -14.47
CA ILE A 11 0.93 -4.45 -13.50
C ILE A 11 -0.39 -4.75 -14.21
N GLU A 12 -0.81 -3.91 -15.17
CA GLU A 12 -2.06 -4.12 -15.91
C GLU A 12 -2.02 -5.35 -16.82
N GLU A 13 -0.91 -5.58 -17.54
CA GLU A 13 -0.76 -6.82 -18.33
C GLU A 13 -0.67 -8.07 -17.43
N LEU A 14 -0.07 -7.96 -16.24
CA LEU A 14 -0.04 -9.03 -15.26
C LEU A 14 -1.46 -9.38 -14.76
N LYS A 15 -2.24 -8.37 -14.33
CA LYS A 15 -3.64 -8.56 -13.91
C LYS A 15 -4.46 -9.25 -14.99
N LYS A 16 -4.33 -8.80 -16.24
CA LYS A 16 -5.04 -9.37 -17.39
C LYS A 16 -4.67 -10.82 -17.65
N THR A 17 -3.39 -11.17 -17.53
CA THR A 17 -2.91 -12.54 -17.68
C THR A 17 -3.46 -13.42 -16.57
N MET A 18 -3.36 -13.00 -15.31
CA MET A 18 -3.88 -13.76 -14.17
C MET A 18 -5.39 -14.00 -14.26
N LYS A 19 -6.18 -13.01 -14.68
CA LYS A 19 -7.63 -13.16 -14.87
C LYS A 19 -8.02 -14.17 -15.94
N ARG A 20 -7.14 -14.43 -16.92
CA ARG A 20 -7.37 -15.42 -17.98
C ARG A 20 -6.99 -16.83 -17.54
N GLU A 21 -5.91 -16.96 -16.78
CA GLU A 21 -5.34 -18.25 -16.39
C GLU A 21 -5.96 -18.82 -15.11
N ILE A 22 -6.56 -17.99 -14.26
CA ILE A 22 -7.21 -18.47 -13.04
C ILE A 22 -8.47 -19.29 -13.39
N SER A 23 -8.54 -20.52 -12.89
CA SER A 23 -9.72 -21.40 -13.05
C SER A 23 -10.92 -20.96 -12.18
N GLY A 24 -10.70 -20.08 -11.22
CA GLY A 24 -11.67 -19.57 -10.26
C GLY A 24 -12.23 -18.18 -10.63
N PRO A 25 -12.88 -17.49 -9.68
CA PRO A 25 -13.46 -16.19 -9.95
C PRO A 25 -12.40 -15.12 -10.22
N SER A 26 -12.51 -14.43 -11.35
CA SER A 26 -11.54 -13.39 -11.76
C SER A 26 -11.47 -12.19 -10.82
N TRP A 27 -12.52 -11.94 -10.02
CA TRP A 27 -12.55 -10.85 -9.03
C TRP A 27 -11.49 -11.01 -7.94
N VAL A 28 -11.00 -12.24 -7.69
CA VAL A 28 -9.90 -12.48 -6.75
C VAL A 28 -8.63 -11.73 -7.17
N VAL A 29 -8.42 -11.55 -8.47
CA VAL A 29 -7.30 -10.74 -8.97
C VAL A 29 -7.49 -9.28 -8.61
N ASP A 30 -8.70 -8.73 -8.71
CA ASP A 30 -8.93 -7.34 -8.31
C ASP A 30 -8.70 -7.13 -6.81
N GLU A 31 -9.05 -8.13 -5.99
CA GLU A 31 -8.78 -8.11 -4.55
C GLU A 31 -7.27 -8.18 -4.25
N LEU A 32 -6.52 -9.04 -4.95
CA LEU A 32 -5.06 -9.16 -4.78
C LEU A 32 -4.29 -7.89 -5.13
N PHE A 33 -4.82 -7.11 -6.09
CA PHE A 33 -4.22 -5.85 -6.51
C PHE A 33 -4.96 -4.63 -5.94
N LYS A 34 -5.87 -4.84 -4.98
CA LYS A 34 -6.55 -3.74 -4.30
C LYS A 34 -5.49 -2.89 -3.57
N PRO A 35 -5.50 -1.56 -3.73
CA PRO A 35 -4.60 -0.71 -2.98
C PRO A 35 -4.82 -0.91 -1.48
N LEU A 36 -3.73 -1.07 -0.73
CA LEU A 36 -3.77 -1.18 0.73
C LEU A 36 -4.12 0.20 1.32
N THR A 37 -5.41 0.53 1.38
CA THR A 37 -5.89 1.82 1.94
C THR A 37 -6.56 1.66 3.30
N GLU A 38 -6.69 0.44 3.78
CA GLU A 38 -7.35 0.09 5.03
C GLU A 38 -6.29 -0.28 6.07
N ALA A 39 -6.58 0.00 7.34
CA ALA A 39 -5.71 -0.40 8.44
C ALA A 39 -5.68 -1.93 8.56
N LYS A 40 -4.47 -2.48 8.63
CA LYS A 40 -4.18 -3.92 8.77
C LYS A 40 -3.59 -4.24 10.12
N SER A 41 -3.74 -5.48 10.60
CA SER A 41 -3.06 -5.92 11.82
C SER A 41 -1.55 -5.80 11.69
N ILE A 42 -0.84 -5.52 12.78
CA ILE A 42 0.62 -5.59 12.84
C ILE A 42 1.18 -6.93 12.36
N ASP A 43 0.43 -8.04 12.56
CA ASP A 43 0.83 -9.38 12.09
C ASP A 43 0.89 -9.50 10.56
N GLU A 44 0.20 -8.61 9.83
CA GLU A 44 0.22 -8.54 8.36
C GLU A 44 1.35 -7.64 7.83
N TRP A 45 2.07 -6.93 8.70
CA TRP A 45 3.20 -6.09 8.30
C TRP A 45 4.47 -6.93 8.13
N HIS A 46 5.28 -6.53 7.15
CA HIS A 46 6.60 -7.10 6.86
C HIS A 46 7.56 -5.96 6.49
N GLU A 47 8.86 -6.15 6.73
CA GLU A 47 9.90 -5.13 6.47
C GLU A 47 9.95 -4.64 5.02
N ASP A 48 9.50 -5.47 4.08
CA ASP A 48 9.38 -5.11 2.65
C ASP A 48 8.39 -3.97 2.38
N TYR A 49 7.43 -3.73 3.27
CA TYR A 49 6.55 -2.56 3.18
C TYR A 49 7.26 -1.26 3.58
N GLY A 50 8.35 -1.34 4.34
CA GLY A 50 9.08 -0.19 4.87
C GLY A 50 8.24 0.62 5.85
N ASP A 51 8.49 1.94 5.85
CA ASP A 51 7.82 2.88 6.74
C ASP A 51 6.30 2.91 6.51
N ALA A 52 5.58 2.89 7.62
CA ALA A 52 4.12 2.91 7.66
C ALA A 52 3.61 3.94 8.66
N LEU A 53 2.31 4.21 8.58
CA LEU A 53 1.58 4.89 9.65
C LEU A 53 1.02 3.83 10.60
N TRP A 54 1.30 3.99 11.88
CA TRP A 54 0.98 3.02 12.91
C TRP A 54 -0.08 3.54 13.86
N TRP A 55 -1.07 2.70 14.14
CA TRP A 55 -2.29 3.07 14.81
C TRP A 55 -2.58 2.19 16.03
N THR A 56 -3.20 2.81 17.02
CA THR A 56 -3.88 2.13 18.13
C THR A 56 -5.35 2.45 18.05
N PHE A 57 -6.20 1.42 18.17
CA PHE A 57 -7.65 1.58 18.19
C PHE A 57 -8.21 1.28 19.59
N PRO A 58 -9.15 2.09 20.11
CA PRO A 58 -9.67 3.34 19.52
C PRO A 58 -8.58 4.41 19.41
N ILE A 59 -8.73 5.36 18.47
CA ILE A 59 -7.74 6.40 18.24
C ILE A 59 -7.64 7.30 19.48
N GLN A 60 -6.46 7.37 20.08
CA GLN A 60 -6.15 8.22 21.24
C GLN A 60 -5.19 9.36 20.89
N GLU A 61 -4.37 9.17 19.85
CA GLU A 61 -3.34 10.11 19.41
C GLU A 61 -3.08 9.96 17.91
N SER A 62 -2.24 10.84 17.38
CA SER A 62 -1.74 10.75 16.01
C SER A 62 -0.91 9.47 15.80
N PRO A 63 -0.89 8.91 14.59
CA PRO A 63 -0.12 7.71 14.32
C PRO A 63 1.39 7.98 14.44
N TYR A 64 2.16 6.97 14.84
CA TYR A 64 3.60 6.97 14.64
C TYR A 64 3.90 6.76 13.15
N CYS A 65 4.90 7.47 12.63
CA CYS A 65 5.36 7.37 11.25
C CYS A 65 6.77 6.79 11.23
N GLY A 66 6.94 5.59 10.67
CA GLY A 66 8.22 4.88 10.64
C GLY A 66 8.03 3.36 10.67
N SER A 67 8.93 2.66 11.35
CA SER A 67 9.01 1.20 11.41
C SER A 67 9.01 0.67 12.85
N PRO A 68 8.43 -0.52 13.14
CA PRO A 68 8.57 -1.18 14.43
C PRO A 68 10.01 -1.61 14.76
N LEU A 69 10.91 -1.52 13.77
CA LEU A 69 12.33 -1.80 13.91
C LEU A 69 13.13 -0.56 14.37
N ASP A 70 12.51 0.62 14.44
CA ASP A 70 13.16 1.85 14.86
C ASP A 70 13.46 1.83 16.38
N GLU A 71 14.58 2.43 16.79
CA GLU A 71 15.02 2.42 18.20
C GLU A 71 14.03 3.14 19.14
N ASP A 72 13.29 4.12 18.62
CA ASP A 72 12.33 4.92 19.36
C ASP A 72 10.88 4.41 19.24
N TRP A 73 10.68 3.22 18.66
CA TRP A 73 9.37 2.61 18.50
C TRP A 73 8.68 2.32 19.85
N PRO A 74 7.48 2.87 20.10
CA PRO A 74 6.83 2.73 21.42
C PRO A 74 6.26 1.34 21.75
N GLY A 75 6.10 0.45 20.77
CA GLY A 75 5.72 -0.94 21.01
C GLY A 75 4.23 -1.26 21.23
N TYR A 76 3.34 -0.27 21.34
CA TYR A 76 1.91 -0.52 21.65
C TYR A 76 0.95 -0.46 20.45
N HIS A 77 1.40 -0.01 19.27
CA HIS A 77 0.53 0.06 18.10
C HIS A 77 0.11 -1.34 17.64
N THR A 78 -1.14 -1.46 17.18
CA THR A 78 -1.74 -2.75 16.81
C THR A 78 -2.04 -2.87 15.33
N HIS A 79 -2.11 -1.73 14.63
CA HIS A 79 -2.47 -1.68 13.22
C HIS A 79 -1.56 -0.75 12.44
N TRP A 80 -1.50 -0.95 11.14
CA TRP A 80 -0.73 -0.12 10.22
C TRP A 80 -1.49 0.20 8.94
N THR A 81 -1.13 1.31 8.30
CA THR A 81 -1.52 1.66 6.93
C THR A 81 -0.27 2.09 6.16
N PRO A 82 -0.13 1.74 4.87
CA PRO A 82 1.03 2.18 4.09
C PRO A 82 1.01 3.70 3.87
N ILE A 83 2.20 4.29 3.73
CA ILE A 83 2.34 5.69 3.35
C ILE A 83 2.09 5.82 1.85
N VAL A 84 0.99 6.50 1.49
CA VAL A 84 0.63 6.72 0.09
C VAL A 84 1.44 7.89 -0.47
N ILE A 85 2.29 7.60 -1.46
CA ILE A 85 2.98 8.64 -2.21
C ILE A 85 1.96 9.34 -3.13
N PRO A 86 1.81 10.68 -3.03
CA PRO A 86 0.89 11.39 -3.90
C PRO A 86 1.35 11.30 -5.35
N ALA A 87 0.37 11.21 -6.27
CA ALA A 87 0.64 11.28 -7.70
C ALA A 87 1.29 12.63 -8.05
N ALA A 88 2.06 12.65 -9.14
CA ALA A 88 2.57 13.90 -9.68
C ALA A 88 1.41 14.89 -9.90
N PRO A 89 1.61 16.20 -9.61
CA PRO A 89 0.57 17.19 -9.85
C PRO A 89 0.19 17.19 -11.33
N ALA A 90 -1.08 17.52 -11.62
CA ALA A 90 -1.53 17.70 -13.00
C ALA A 90 -0.61 18.71 -13.73
N PRO A 91 -0.35 18.53 -15.04
CA PRO A 91 0.33 19.55 -15.83
C PRO A 91 -0.37 20.89 -15.64
N LYS A 92 0.41 21.98 -15.58
CA LYS A 92 -0.20 23.32 -15.59
C LYS A 92 -0.94 23.49 -16.92
N GLU A 93 -2.17 23.99 -16.86
CA GLU A 93 -2.88 24.36 -18.08
C GLU A 93 -2.06 25.41 -18.85
N GLY A 94 -1.60 25.06 -20.06
CA GLY A 94 -0.92 25.99 -20.96
C GLY A 94 0.60 25.86 -21.11
N GLU A 95 1.24 24.80 -20.59
CA GLU A 95 2.63 24.43 -20.92
C GLU A 95 2.73 23.23 -21.86
#